data_AF-F6L052-F1
#
_entry.id   AF-F6L052-F1
#
_cell.length_a   1.000
_cell.length_b   1.000
_cell.length_c   1.000
_cell.angle_alpha   90.00
_cell.angle_beta   90.00
_cell.angle_gamma   90.00
#
_symmetry.space_group_name_H-M   'P 1'
#
loop_
_entity.id
_entity.type
_entity.pdbx_description
1 polymer ?
#
loop_
_entity_poly.entity_id
_entity_poly.type
_entity_poly.pdbx_seq_one_letter_code
_entity_poly.pdbx_strand_id
1 'polypeptide(L)'
;GVTAAAPVAVAAAGGAAEEAKDSFDVELTSAGDKKVGVIKVVREITGLGLKEAKELVDGAPAMVKEGVATAEAEEIKAKLEEAGASVTLK
;
A
#
# COMPACT_ATOMS: atom_id res chain seq x y z
N GLY A 1 57.58 -4.00 14.07
CA GLY A 1 57.62 -3.08 12.93
C GLY A 1 56.67 -3.59 11.88
N VAL A 2 55.77 -2.71 11.43
CA VAL A 2 54.75 -2.86 10.37
C VAL A 2 53.71 -3.97 10.58
N THR A 3 52.60 -3.55 11.19
CA THR A 3 51.25 -4.07 10.96
C THR A 3 50.71 -3.49 9.66
N ALA A 4 50.44 -4.32 8.64
CA ALA A 4 49.51 -4.02 7.54
C ALA A 4 49.15 -5.28 6.74
N ALA A 5 47.92 -5.30 6.23
CA ALA A 5 47.25 -6.29 5.37
C ALA A 5 46.52 -7.41 6.14
N ALA A 6 45.22 -7.61 6.04
CA ALA A 6 44.10 -6.87 5.44
C ALA A 6 42.83 -7.41 6.13
N PRO A 7 41.74 -6.64 6.29
CA PRO A 7 40.50 -7.20 6.82
C PRO A 7 39.92 -8.18 5.80
N VAL A 8 39.96 -9.47 6.16
CA VAL A 8 39.13 -10.49 5.51
C VAL A 8 37.67 -10.06 5.60
N ALA A 9 37.05 -10.03 4.43
CA ALA A 9 35.72 -9.54 4.14
C ALA A 9 34.68 -9.95 5.19
N VAL A 10 33.93 -8.95 5.65
CA VAL A 10 32.71 -9.11 6.44
C VAL A 10 31.73 -9.94 5.64
N ALA A 11 31.49 -11.17 6.11
CA ALA A 11 30.24 -11.86 5.86
C ALA A 11 29.13 -11.14 6.63
N ALA A 12 28.10 -10.70 5.91
CA ALA A 12 26.68 -10.77 6.27
C ALA A 12 25.91 -9.61 5.64
N ALA A 13 24.98 -9.97 4.76
CA ALA A 13 23.64 -9.41 4.67
C ALA A 13 23.53 -7.89 4.82
N GLY A 14 23.81 -7.16 3.73
CA GLY A 14 23.48 -5.75 3.63
C GLY A 14 23.26 -5.41 2.16
N GLY A 15 22.01 -5.14 1.80
CA GLY A 15 21.65 -4.71 0.46
C GLY A 15 21.11 -5.84 -0.43
N ALA A 16 19.95 -6.40 -0.06
CA ALA A 16 18.89 -6.39 -1.07
C ALA A 16 18.56 -4.90 -1.22
N ALA A 17 19.19 -4.23 -2.19
CA ALA A 17 18.50 -4.02 -3.44
C ALA A 17 17.09 -3.58 -3.09
N GLU A 18 17.03 -2.31 -2.69
CA GLU A 18 15.97 -1.39 -3.04
C GLU A 18 15.74 -1.55 -4.56
N GLU A 19 15.11 -2.66 -4.96
CA GLU A 19 14.31 -2.71 -6.17
C GLU A 19 13.38 -1.51 -5.99
N ALA A 20 13.51 -0.54 -6.89
CA ALA A 20 12.48 0.45 -7.06
C ALA A 20 11.17 -0.32 -7.21
N LYS A 21 10.39 -0.43 -6.12
CA LYS A 21 9.03 -0.93 -6.18
C LYS A 21 8.27 0.14 -6.94
N ASP A 22 8.25 0.03 -8.26
CA ASP A 22 7.39 0.80 -9.15
C ASP A 22 5.92 0.40 -8.99
N SER A 23 5.59 -0.43 -8.00
CA SER A 23 4.27 -0.95 -7.72
C SER A 23 4.00 -1.04 -6.23
N PHE A 24 2.88 -0.48 -5.78
CA PHE A 24 2.39 -0.49 -4.40
C PHE A 24 1.05 -1.18 -4.30
N ASP A 25 0.81 -1.80 -3.15
CA ASP A 25 -0.51 -2.33 -2.79
C ASP A 25 -1.24 -1.32 -1.92
N VAL A 26 -2.47 -0.98 -2.31
CA VAL A 26 -3.36 -0.08 -1.58
C VAL A 26 -4.21 -0.92 -0.63
N GLU A 27 -3.90 -0.86 0.66
CA GLU A 27 -4.70 -1.48 1.73
C GLU A 27 -5.61 -0.46 2.40
N LEU A 28 -6.92 -0.69 2.36
CA LEU A 28 -7.88 0.00 3.20
C LEU A 28 -7.75 -0.54 4.62
N THR A 29 -7.17 0.24 5.53
CA THR A 29 -7.02 -0.16 6.94
C THR A 29 -8.28 0.10 7.76
N SER A 30 -9.02 1.17 7.44
CA SER A 30 -10.29 1.50 8.08
C SER A 30 -11.17 2.35 7.17
N ALA A 31 -12.47 2.09 7.17
CA ALA A 31 -13.46 2.87 6.43
C ALA A 31 -13.90 4.17 7.14
N GLY A 32 -13.48 4.36 8.40
CA GLY A 32 -13.93 5.47 9.24
C GLY A 32 -15.45 5.55 9.41
N ASP A 33 -15.94 6.73 9.80
CA ASP A 33 -17.37 6.97 10.04
C ASP A 33 -18.17 7.20 8.74
N LYS A 34 -17.48 7.59 7.67
CA LYS A 34 -18.10 7.97 6.38
C LYS A 34 -18.17 6.79 5.40
N LYS A 35 -18.54 5.60 5.89
CA LYS A 35 -18.55 4.34 5.12
C LYS A 35 -19.24 4.43 3.74
N VAL A 36 -20.35 5.15 3.64
CA VAL A 36 -21.07 5.32 2.35
C VAL A 36 -20.21 6.07 1.32
N GLY A 37 -19.44 7.06 1.75
CA GLY A 37 -18.49 7.78 0.88
C GLY A 37 -17.36 6.88 0.43
N VAL A 38 -16.76 6.13 1.36
CA VAL A 38 -15.69 5.17 1.07
C VAL A 38 -16.15 4.08 0.11
N ILE A 39 -17.35 3.52 0.30
CA ILE A 39 -17.92 2.52 -0.62
C ILE A 39 -18.07 3.07 -2.04
N LYS A 40 -18.45 4.34 -2.21
CA LYS A 40 -18.54 4.95 -3.55
C LYS A 40 -17.17 5.01 -4.23
N VAL A 41 -16.16 5.49 -3.50
CA VAL A 41 -14.79 5.59 -4.01
C VAL A 41 -14.22 4.20 -4.34
N VAL A 42 -14.40 3.21 -3.46
CA VAL A 42 -13.98 1.82 -3.72
C VAL A 42 -14.65 1.27 -4.98
N ARG A 43 -15.95 1.52 -5.19
CA ARG A 43 -16.64 1.10 -6.43
C ARG A 43 -16.11 1.77 -7.68
N GLU A 44 -15.79 3.07 -7.60
CA GLU A 44 -15.22 3.81 -8.72
C GLU A 44 -13.82 3.30 -9.10
N ILE A 45 -13.01 2.92 -8.10
CA ILE A 45 -11.62 2.45 -8.29
C ILE A 45 -11.57 1.00 -8.79
N THR A 46 -12.42 0.13 -8.22
CA THR A 46 -12.36 -1.33 -8.43
C THR A 46 -13.39 -1.84 -9.43
N GLY A 47 -14.43 -1.06 -9.73
CA GLY A 47 -15.56 -1.51 -10.57
C GLY A 47 -16.47 -2.55 -9.91
N LEU A 48 -16.29 -2.83 -8.62
CA LEU A 48 -17.09 -3.81 -7.89
C LEU A 48 -18.57 -3.39 -7.76
N GLY A 49 -19.44 -4.39 -7.63
CA GLY A 49 -20.85 -4.18 -7.29
C GLY A 49 -21.03 -3.59 -5.89
N LEU A 50 -22.23 -3.09 -5.60
CA LEU A 50 -22.52 -2.44 -4.31
C LEU A 50 -22.33 -3.40 -3.12
N LYS A 51 -22.61 -4.69 -3.32
CA LYS A 51 -22.49 -5.70 -2.28
C LYS A 51 -21.01 -6.00 -2.00
N GLU A 52 -20.24 -6.26 -3.04
CA GLU A 52 -18.83 -6.62 -2.96
C GLU A 52 -18.00 -5.46 -2.40
N ALA A 53 -18.27 -4.23 -2.84
CA ALA A 53 -17.59 -3.05 -2.30
C ALA A 53 -17.95 -2.80 -0.83
N LYS A 54 -19.20 -3.07 -0.43
CA LYS A 54 -19.60 -2.99 0.98
C LYS A 54 -18.88 -4.05 1.81
N GLU A 55 -18.82 -5.29 1.33
CA GLU A 55 -18.11 -6.38 2.00
C GLU A 55 -16.61 -6.08 2.14
N LEU A 56 -15.96 -5.52 1.12
CA LEU A 56 -14.57 -5.08 1.18
C LEU A 56 -14.35 -3.98 2.22
N VAL A 57 -15.18 -2.94 2.21
CA VAL A 57 -15.05 -1.79 3.11
C VAL A 57 -15.37 -2.16 4.57
N ASP A 58 -16.36 -3.02 4.80
CA ASP A 58 -16.70 -3.52 6.13
C ASP A 58 -15.71 -4.57 6.64
N GLY A 59 -14.99 -5.24 5.74
CA GLY A 59 -13.97 -6.24 6.03
C GLY A 59 -12.57 -5.67 6.30
N ALA A 60 -12.42 -4.35 6.43
CA ALA A 60 -11.12 -3.72 6.69
C ALA A 60 -10.42 -4.32 7.94
N PRO A 61 -9.11 -4.60 7.88
CA PRO A 61 -8.18 -4.27 6.80
C PRO A 61 -8.33 -5.15 5.54
N ALA A 62 -8.42 -4.53 4.36
CA ALA A 62 -8.65 -5.20 3.08
C ALA A 62 -7.91 -4.53 1.91
N MET A 63 -7.44 -5.33 0.95
CA MET A 63 -6.78 -4.82 -0.27
C MET A 63 -7.80 -4.22 -1.22
N VAL A 64 -7.58 -2.97 -1.64
CA VAL A 64 -8.39 -2.26 -2.63
C VAL A 64 -7.82 -2.48 -4.03
N LYS A 65 -6.49 -2.42 -4.16
CA LYS A 65 -5.78 -2.60 -5.41
C LYS A 65 -4.35 -3.04 -5.14
N GLU A 66 -3.83 -3.94 -5.96
CA GLU A 66 -2.50 -4.52 -5.79
C GLU A 66 -1.63 -4.19 -7.01
N GLY A 67 -0.34 -3.99 -6.79
CA GLY A 67 0.65 -3.80 -7.84
C GLY A 67 0.47 -2.53 -8.69
N VAL A 68 -0.08 -1.45 -8.13
CA VAL A 68 -0.33 -0.20 -8.87
C VAL A 68 0.85 0.75 -8.83
N ALA A 69 1.07 1.50 -9.91
CA ALA A 69 2.15 2.48 -9.98
C ALA A 69 2.05 3.52 -8.86
N THR A 70 3.18 4.06 -8.41
CA THR A 70 3.25 5.06 -7.32
C THR A 70 2.23 6.18 -7.48
N ALA A 71 2.13 6.76 -8.68
CA ALA A 71 1.19 7.84 -8.97
C ALA A 71 -0.29 7.41 -8.77
N GLU A 72 -0.63 6.20 -9.19
CA GLU A 72 -1.98 5.66 -9.03
C GLU A 72 -2.27 5.28 -7.57
N ALA A 73 -1.28 4.71 -6.87
CA ALA A 73 -1.37 4.37 -5.46
C ALA A 73 -1.64 5.61 -4.60
N GLU A 74 -0.91 6.70 -4.85
CA GLU A 74 -1.11 7.98 -4.15
C GLU A 74 -2.45 8.62 -4.50
N GLU A 75 -2.90 8.56 -5.76
CA GLU A 75 -4.21 9.08 -6.17
C GLU A 75 -5.35 8.32 -5.48
N ILE A 76 -5.27 7.00 -5.44
CA ILE A 76 -6.24 6.13 -4.76
C ILE A 76 -6.26 6.42 -3.27
N LYS A 77 -5.07 6.49 -2.64
CA LYS A 77 -4.94 6.83 -1.22
C LYS A 77 -5.61 8.17 -0.91
N ALA A 78 -5.30 9.20 -1.70
CA ALA A 78 -5.87 10.54 -1.51
C ALA A 78 -7.40 10.51 -1.59
N LYS A 79 -7.97 9.89 -2.63
CA LYS A 79 -9.44 9.77 -2.80
C LYS A 79 -10.12 9.07 -1.62
N LEU A 80 -9.49 8.00 -1.11
CA LEU A 80 -10.02 7.25 0.03
C LEU A 80 -9.90 8.04 1.34
N GLU A 81 -8.77 8.71 1.59
CA GLU A 81 -8.57 9.56 2.77
C GLU A 81 -9.51 10.78 2.77
N GLU A 82 -9.72 11.43 1.62
CA GLU A 82 -10.71 12.50 1.45
C GLU A 82 -12.14 12.02 1.75
N ALA A 83 -12.45 10.78 1.39
CA ALA A 83 -13.72 10.14 1.73
C ALA A 83 -13.85 9.78 3.22
N GLY A 84 -12.76 9.85 4.00
CA GLY A 84 -12.71 9.59 5.43
C GLY A 84 -12.22 8.19 5.81
N ALA A 85 -11.58 7.47 4.89
CA ALA A 85 -10.90 6.21 5.16
C ALA A 85 -9.46 6.42 5.64
N SER A 86 -8.84 5.36 6.16
CA SER A 86 -7.41 5.26 6.41
C SER A 86 -6.83 4.20 5.48
N VAL A 87 -5.72 4.52 4.80
CA VAL A 87 -5.10 3.67 3.78
C VAL A 87 -3.60 3.56 4.00
N THR A 88 -3.07 2.36 3.81
CA THR A 88 -1.63 2.08 3.85
C THR A 88 -1.17 1.61 2.47
N LEU A 89 -0.05 2.16 1.99
CA LEU A 89 0.63 1.68 0.78
C LEU A 89 1.73 0.68 1.20
N LYS A 90 1.75 -0.52 0.61
CA LYS A 90 2.72 -1.60 0.88
C LYS A 90 3.59 -1.94 -0.33
#